data_AF-A0A4Z2CDX4-F1
#
_entry.id   AF-A0A4Z2CDX4-F1
#
_cell.length_a   1.000
_cell.length_b   1.000
_cell.length_c   1.000
_cell.angle_alpha   90.00
_cell.angle_beta   90.00
_cell.angle_gamma   90.00
#
_symmetry.space_group_name_H-M   'P 1'
#
loop_
_entity.id
_entity.type
_entity.pdbx_description
1 polymer ?
#
loop_
_entity_poly.entity_id
_entity_poly.type
_entity_poly.pdbx_seq_one_letter_code
_entity_poly.pdbx_strand_id
1 'polypeptide(L)'
;MVSSLFKDGTIGGNINIVIVGLVLLDEEQEGLVINHHADHTLNSFCHWQSTLRGREGRHHDHAILLTGLDICSWKNEPCDTLGFAPISGMCSRYRSCTINEDTGLGLAFTIAHESGHNFGMVHDGEGNVCKKSEGNIMSPTLAGHNGIFSWSACSRQYLSRFLNSAQSLCLSDEPRAAKEYRYPEKLPASCTTRTRSASGSSGRRPNSAPWISRRISARLCGATVLGGSVRPSSCQLLKVQPAAPICGVAGASV
;
A
#
# COMPACT_ATOMS: atom_id res chain seq x y z
N MET A 1 -6.69 5.48 1.68
CA MET A 1 -7.13 4.62 0.56
C MET A 1 -6.81 3.16 0.82
N VAL A 2 -5.54 2.71 0.85
CA VAL A 2 -5.17 1.29 1.11
C VAL A 2 -5.83 0.72 2.38
N SER A 3 -5.67 1.40 3.51
CA SER A 3 -6.30 0.99 4.79
C SER A 3 -7.83 0.88 4.68
N SER A 4 -8.47 1.72 3.86
CA SER A 4 -9.92 1.66 3.62
C SER A 4 -10.32 0.41 2.83
N LEU A 5 -9.50 -0.03 1.86
CA LEU A 5 -9.74 -1.26 1.10
C LEU A 5 -9.64 -2.50 1.99
N PHE A 6 -8.69 -2.54 2.92
CA PHE A 6 -8.57 -3.63 3.89
C PHE A 6 -9.62 -3.61 5.01
N LYS A 7 -10.33 -2.49 5.18
CA LYS A 7 -11.49 -2.35 6.07
C LYS A 7 -12.81 -2.65 5.35
N ASP A 8 -12.79 -2.89 4.04
CA ASP A 8 -13.99 -3.24 3.30
C ASP A 8 -14.55 -4.58 3.79
N GLY A 9 -15.85 -4.62 4.06
CA GLY A 9 -16.51 -5.79 4.65
C GLY A 9 -16.43 -7.05 3.78
N THR A 10 -16.17 -6.92 2.48
CA THR A 10 -16.08 -8.10 1.61
C THR A 10 -14.82 -8.93 1.86
N ILE A 11 -13.77 -8.39 2.50
CA ILE A 11 -12.57 -9.15 2.85
C ILE A 11 -12.82 -10.18 3.95
N GLY A 12 -13.89 -10.01 4.73
CA GLY A 12 -14.35 -10.95 5.77
C GLY A 12 -13.46 -11.07 7.02
N GLY A 13 -12.51 -10.15 7.22
CA GLY A 13 -11.67 -10.07 8.40
C GLY A 13 -11.31 -8.63 8.73
N ASN A 14 -10.96 -8.35 9.99
CA ASN A 14 -10.53 -7.02 10.41
C ASN A 14 -9.01 -6.89 10.29
N ILE A 15 -8.56 -6.36 9.15
CA ILE A 15 -7.16 -5.97 8.96
C ILE A 15 -7.03 -4.47 9.11
N ASN A 16 -6.22 -4.06 10.07
CA ASN A 16 -5.83 -2.68 10.25
C ASN A 16 -4.42 -2.46 9.70
N ILE A 17 -4.33 -1.80 8.55
CA ILE A 17 -3.04 -1.35 8.02
C ILE A 17 -2.64 -0.06 8.75
N VAL A 18 -1.46 -0.06 9.37
CA VAL A 18 -0.92 1.03 10.18
C VAL A 18 0.49 1.37 9.72
N ILE A 19 0.78 2.64 9.48
CA ILE A 19 2.15 3.06 9.12
C ILE A 19 2.98 3.19 10.39
N VAL A 20 4.04 2.40 10.49
CA VAL A 20 4.98 2.40 11.64
C VAL A 20 6.31 3.06 11.31
N GLY A 21 6.63 3.22 10.01
CA GLY A 21 7.84 3.88 9.55
C GLY A 21 7.69 4.46 8.15
N LEU A 22 8.34 5.59 7.90
CA LEU A 22 8.44 6.20 6.57
C LEU A 22 9.91 6.52 6.31
N VAL A 23 10.45 6.02 5.19
CA VAL A 23 11.84 6.22 4.81
C VAL A 23 11.89 6.83 3.42
N LEU A 24 12.32 8.08 3.34
CA LEU A 24 12.55 8.74 2.06
C LEU A 24 13.96 8.36 1.58
N LEU A 25 14.04 7.88 0.35
CA LEU A 25 15.28 7.42 -0.27
C LEU A 25 15.77 8.51 -1.23
N ASP A 26 16.46 9.50 -0.67
CA ASP A 26 16.96 10.65 -1.43
C ASP A 26 18.30 10.39 -2.12
N GLU A 27 19.03 9.36 -1.66
CA GLU A 27 20.33 8.92 -2.13
C GLU A 27 20.36 7.39 -2.28
N GLU A 28 21.33 6.87 -3.03
CA GLU A 28 21.57 5.44 -3.15
C GLU A 28 21.85 4.83 -1.77
N GLN A 29 21.21 3.70 -1.48
CA GLN A 29 21.42 2.98 -0.23
C GLN A 29 22.28 1.76 -0.47
N GLU A 30 23.25 1.53 0.40
CA GLU A 30 24.07 0.32 0.36
C GLU A 30 23.18 -0.94 0.42
N GLY A 31 23.38 -1.85 -0.53
CA GLY A 31 22.62 -3.10 -0.61
C GLY A 31 21.20 -2.99 -1.18
N LEU A 32 20.77 -1.81 -1.64
CA LEU A 32 19.49 -1.61 -2.33
C LEU A 32 19.70 -1.21 -3.79
N VAL A 33 19.25 -2.07 -4.70
CA VAL A 33 19.28 -1.85 -6.14
C VAL A 33 17.83 -1.81 -6.64
N ILE A 34 17.47 -0.69 -7.26
CA ILE A 34 16.15 -0.47 -7.86
C ILE A 34 16.36 -0.25 -9.35
N ASN A 35 15.72 -1.07 -10.18
CA ASN A 35 15.79 -1.00 -11.63
C ASN A 35 14.45 -1.40 -12.29
N HIS A 36 14.45 -1.44 -13.61
CA HIS A 36 13.28 -1.73 -14.46
C HIS A 36 12.75 -3.17 -14.31
N HIS A 37 13.58 -4.12 -13.92
CA HIS A 37 13.18 -5.52 -13.73
C HIS A 37 12.53 -5.70 -12.35
N ALA A 38 11.24 -6.00 -12.35
CA ALA A 38 10.43 -6.05 -11.13
C ALA A 38 10.93 -7.12 -10.14
N ASP A 39 11.35 -8.28 -10.63
CA ASP A 39 11.86 -9.39 -9.83
C ASP A 39 13.21 -9.06 -9.18
N HIS A 40 14.14 -8.44 -9.92
CA HIS A 40 15.44 -8.01 -9.39
C HIS A 40 15.26 -6.94 -8.29
N THR A 41 14.42 -5.94 -8.57
CA THR A 41 14.11 -4.87 -7.61
C THR A 41 13.42 -5.41 -6.37
N LEU A 42 12.45 -6.31 -6.52
CA LEU A 42 11.78 -6.96 -5.40
C LEU A 42 12.78 -7.71 -4.53
N ASN A 43 13.60 -8.59 -5.12
CA ASN A 43 14.59 -9.38 -4.37
C ASN A 43 15.57 -8.48 -3.60
N SER A 44 16.10 -7.43 -4.23
CA SER A 44 17.01 -6.50 -3.57
C SER A 44 16.32 -5.74 -2.43
N PHE A 45 15.11 -5.22 -2.67
CA PHE A 45 14.35 -4.49 -1.66
C PHE A 45 13.98 -5.37 -0.46
N CYS A 46 13.54 -6.61 -0.70
CA CYS A 46 13.21 -7.57 0.34
C CYS A 46 14.42 -7.92 1.22
N HIS A 47 15.62 -8.01 0.62
CA HIS A 47 16.85 -8.18 1.39
C HIS A 47 17.19 -6.93 2.20
N TRP A 48 17.16 -5.75 1.56
CA TRP A 48 17.50 -4.49 2.22
C TRP A 48 16.58 -4.19 3.42
N GLN A 49 15.26 -4.30 3.25
CA GLN A 49 14.30 -4.03 4.34
C GLN A 49 14.48 -4.98 5.53
N SER A 50 15.00 -6.20 5.30
CA SER A 50 15.24 -7.19 6.35
C SER A 50 16.36 -6.76 7.32
N THR A 51 17.23 -5.84 6.89
CA THR A 51 18.31 -5.26 7.70
C THR A 51 17.80 -4.12 8.61
N LEU A 52 16.64 -3.56 8.29
CA LEU A 52 16.01 -2.51 9.08
C LEU A 52 15.20 -3.06 10.26
N ARG A 53 14.69 -4.30 10.13
CA ARG A 53 13.93 -4.97 11.19
C ARG A 53 14.74 -5.04 12.48
N GLY A 54 14.24 -4.39 13.54
CA GLY A 54 14.82 -4.45 14.88
C GLY A 54 15.98 -3.49 15.14
N ARG A 55 16.41 -2.69 14.16
CA ARG A 55 17.31 -1.55 14.41
C ARG A 55 16.53 -0.41 15.06
N GLU A 56 17.09 0.18 16.11
CA GLU A 56 16.55 1.38 16.79
C GLU A 56 15.08 1.25 17.25
N GLY A 57 14.60 0.04 17.54
CA GLY A 57 13.21 -0.19 17.92
C GLY A 57 12.19 -0.06 16.78
N ARG A 58 12.64 0.03 15.52
CA ARG A 58 11.77 0.05 14.34
C ARG A 58 11.43 -1.38 13.94
N HIS A 59 10.26 -1.84 14.39
CA HIS A 59 9.66 -3.10 13.97
C HIS A 59 8.58 -2.81 12.92
N HIS A 60 8.59 -3.57 11.83
CA HIS A 60 7.55 -3.55 10.79
C HIS A 60 7.27 -4.97 10.33
N ASP A 61 6.01 -5.27 10.04
CA ASP A 61 5.60 -6.59 9.56
C ASP A 61 5.80 -6.73 8.06
N HIS A 62 5.54 -5.64 7.33
CA HIS A 62 5.53 -5.59 5.88
C HIS A 62 6.21 -4.32 5.34
N ALA A 63 6.94 -4.45 4.24
CA ALA A 63 7.64 -3.33 3.61
C ALA A 63 7.09 -3.07 2.20
N ILE A 64 6.86 -1.80 1.85
CA ILE A 64 6.24 -1.42 0.58
C ILE A 64 7.18 -0.41 -0.10
N LEU A 65 7.80 -0.79 -1.21
CA LEU A 65 8.55 0.15 -2.05
C LEU A 65 7.61 0.81 -3.04
N LEU A 66 7.68 2.14 -3.11
CA LEU A 66 7.06 2.92 -4.18
C LEU A 66 8.13 3.48 -5.09
N THR A 67 7.97 3.29 -6.39
CA THR A 67 8.91 3.76 -7.40
C THR A 67 8.20 4.50 -8.52
N GLY A 68 8.84 5.53 -9.07
CA GLY A 68 8.39 6.21 -10.28
C GLY A 68 8.98 5.62 -11.56
N LEU A 69 9.73 4.52 -11.45
CA LEU A 69 10.20 3.76 -12.61
C LEU A 69 9.05 2.94 -13.20
N ASP A 70 8.99 2.86 -14.52
CA ASP A 70 8.21 1.85 -15.23
C ASP A 70 8.82 0.48 -14.89
N ILE A 71 8.07 -0.44 -14.29
CA ILE A 71 8.61 -1.76 -13.89
C ILE A 71 8.00 -2.87 -14.72
N CYS A 72 8.78 -3.90 -15.02
CA CYS A 72 8.38 -4.90 -15.98
C CYS A 72 8.71 -6.30 -15.48
N SER A 73 7.73 -7.18 -15.66
CA SER A 73 7.87 -8.60 -15.41
C SER A 73 8.03 -9.33 -16.74
N TRP A 74 8.95 -10.29 -16.81
CA TRP A 74 9.16 -11.23 -17.94
C TRP A 74 9.58 -10.64 -19.29
N LYS A 75 9.49 -9.33 -19.51
CA LYS A 75 9.87 -8.61 -20.73
C LYS A 75 10.41 -7.22 -20.40
N ASN A 76 11.13 -6.62 -21.35
CA ASN A 76 11.64 -5.25 -21.21
C ASN A 76 10.63 -4.18 -21.64
N GLU A 77 9.83 -4.45 -22.67
CA GLU A 77 8.80 -3.53 -23.17
C GLU A 77 7.79 -4.26 -24.09
N PRO A 78 6.55 -3.75 -24.25
CA PRO A 78 5.92 -2.72 -23.41
C PRO A 78 5.64 -3.26 -22.01
N CYS A 79 5.59 -2.39 -21.01
CA CYS A 79 5.40 -2.80 -19.62
C CYS A 79 3.95 -2.67 -19.19
N ASP A 80 3.45 -3.75 -18.59
CA ASP A 80 2.06 -3.88 -18.11
C ASP A 80 2.02 -4.22 -16.61
N THR A 81 3.17 -4.24 -15.94
CA THR A 81 3.32 -4.61 -14.55
C THR A 81 3.33 -3.34 -13.70
N LEU A 82 2.39 -3.20 -12.78
CA LEU A 82 2.36 -2.05 -11.86
C LEU A 82 2.85 -2.39 -10.46
N GLY A 83 2.95 -3.68 -10.13
CA GLY A 83 3.38 -4.15 -8.83
C GLY A 83 3.96 -5.55 -8.93
N PHE A 84 4.72 -5.93 -7.90
CA PHE A 84 5.26 -7.28 -7.79
C PHE A 84 5.43 -7.67 -6.32
N ALA A 85 5.06 -8.91 -6.01
CA ALA A 85 4.99 -9.41 -4.65
C ALA A 85 5.27 -10.92 -4.54
N PRO A 86 5.87 -11.38 -3.44
CA PRO A 86 5.89 -12.80 -3.11
C PRO A 86 4.52 -13.26 -2.61
N ILE A 87 4.06 -14.42 -3.09
CA ILE A 87 2.88 -15.07 -2.52
C ILE A 87 3.23 -15.65 -1.14
N SER A 88 2.35 -15.44 -0.16
CA SER A 88 2.51 -15.86 1.24
C SER A 88 3.80 -15.33 1.90
N GLY A 89 4.23 -14.13 1.50
CA GLY A 89 5.42 -13.46 2.03
C GLY A 89 5.23 -12.81 3.40
N MET A 90 4.00 -12.52 3.82
CA MET A 90 3.71 -11.80 5.06
C MET A 90 4.34 -12.50 6.28
N CYS A 91 4.85 -11.72 7.23
CA CYS A 91 5.62 -12.19 8.40
C CYS A 91 6.93 -12.96 8.09
N SER A 92 7.32 -13.10 6.83
CA SER A 92 8.64 -13.62 6.49
C SER A 92 9.68 -12.51 6.47
N ARG A 93 10.81 -12.72 7.16
CA ARG A 93 11.91 -11.75 7.23
C ARG A 93 12.39 -11.27 5.87
N TYR A 94 12.45 -12.16 4.88
CA TYR A 94 13.01 -11.89 3.55
C TYR A 94 11.98 -11.87 2.43
N ARG A 95 10.69 -12.03 2.75
CA ARG A 95 9.61 -12.08 1.74
C ARG A 95 8.41 -11.18 2.05
N SER A 96 8.36 -10.57 3.23
CA SER A 96 7.27 -9.64 3.60
C SER A 96 7.52 -8.25 3.00
N CYS A 97 7.35 -8.16 1.70
CA CYS A 97 7.71 -6.99 0.90
C CYS A 97 6.86 -6.92 -0.38
N THR A 98 6.64 -5.71 -0.89
CA THR A 98 6.04 -5.45 -2.20
C THR A 98 6.76 -4.29 -2.88
N ILE A 99 6.75 -4.27 -4.21
CA ILE A 99 7.17 -3.10 -5.00
C ILE A 99 5.99 -2.64 -5.84
N ASN A 100 5.84 -1.33 -6.00
CA ASN A 100 4.67 -0.74 -6.65
C ASN A 100 5.10 0.50 -7.45
N GLU A 101 4.74 0.54 -8.73
CA GLU A 101 4.88 1.70 -9.60
C GLU A 101 3.84 2.75 -9.25
N ASP A 102 4.29 3.99 -9.06
CA ASP A 102 3.45 5.13 -8.75
C ASP A 102 2.65 5.58 -9.98
N THR A 103 1.38 5.19 -9.99
CA THR A 103 0.38 5.57 -10.99
C THR A 103 -0.59 6.65 -10.49
N GLY A 104 -0.23 7.38 -9.43
CA GLY A 104 -1.07 8.38 -8.80
C GLY A 104 -2.11 7.75 -7.86
N LEU A 105 -3.36 8.19 -7.88
CA LEU A 105 -4.38 7.70 -6.94
C LEU A 105 -4.68 6.19 -7.10
N GLY A 106 -4.49 5.65 -8.31
CA GLY A 106 -4.67 4.22 -8.61
C GLY A 106 -3.69 3.31 -7.87
N LEU A 107 -2.54 3.84 -7.46
CA LEU A 107 -1.51 3.12 -6.70
C LEU A 107 -2.06 2.45 -5.43
N ALA A 108 -3.10 3.02 -4.82
CA ALA A 108 -3.70 2.41 -3.63
C ALA A 108 -4.27 1.01 -3.90
N PHE A 109 -4.78 0.76 -5.12
CA PHE A 109 -5.28 -0.56 -5.52
C PHE A 109 -4.13 -1.53 -5.78
N THR A 110 -3.08 -1.07 -6.47
CA THR A 110 -1.86 -1.85 -6.68
C THR A 110 -1.27 -2.29 -5.33
N ILE A 111 -1.09 -1.37 -4.39
CA ILE A 111 -0.58 -1.71 -3.05
C ILE A 111 -1.46 -2.76 -2.36
N ALA A 112 -2.80 -2.61 -2.44
CA ALA A 112 -3.71 -3.58 -1.84
C ALA A 112 -3.63 -4.95 -2.50
N HIS A 113 -3.54 -5.00 -3.83
CA HIS A 113 -3.37 -6.22 -4.63
C HIS A 113 -2.07 -6.95 -4.26
N GLU A 114 -0.94 -6.25 -4.30
CA GLU A 114 0.37 -6.81 -3.98
C GLU A 114 0.48 -7.25 -2.51
N SER A 115 -0.15 -6.51 -1.60
CA SER A 115 -0.27 -6.91 -0.19
C SER A 115 -1.15 -8.15 -0.02
N GLY A 116 -2.19 -8.30 -0.84
CA GLY A 116 -3.05 -9.49 -0.92
C GLY A 116 -2.25 -10.75 -1.25
N HIS A 117 -1.33 -10.68 -2.23
CA HIS A 117 -0.40 -11.78 -2.50
C HIS A 117 0.42 -12.18 -1.29
N ASN A 118 0.91 -11.21 -0.50
CA ASN A 118 1.66 -11.50 0.72
C ASN A 118 0.83 -12.25 1.78
N PHE A 119 -0.49 -12.06 1.81
CA PHE A 119 -1.44 -12.86 2.62
C PHE A 119 -1.79 -14.22 1.99
N GLY A 120 -1.14 -14.61 0.89
CA GLY A 120 -1.34 -15.88 0.21
C GLY A 120 -2.49 -15.89 -0.79
N MET A 121 -3.04 -14.73 -1.15
CA MET A 121 -4.05 -14.65 -2.20
C MET A 121 -3.41 -14.91 -3.57
N VAL A 122 -4.12 -15.65 -4.42
CA VAL A 122 -3.80 -15.78 -5.85
C VAL A 122 -4.83 -15.01 -6.66
N HIS A 123 -4.56 -14.79 -7.94
CA HIS A 123 -5.49 -14.07 -8.80
C HIS A 123 -6.85 -14.76 -8.90
N ASP A 124 -7.92 -13.98 -8.96
CA ASP A 124 -9.25 -14.51 -9.25
C ASP A 124 -9.26 -15.17 -10.64
N GLY A 125 -9.88 -16.35 -10.74
CA GLY A 125 -9.97 -17.13 -11.98
C GLY A 125 -8.68 -17.85 -12.38
N GLU A 126 -7.69 -17.93 -11.48
CA GLU A 126 -6.49 -18.75 -11.65
C GLU A 126 -6.49 -19.87 -10.61
N GLY A 127 -6.97 -21.05 -11.01
CA GLY A 127 -7.04 -22.22 -10.12
C GLY A 127 -8.05 -22.08 -8.98
N ASN A 128 -8.98 -21.12 -9.06
CA ASN A 128 -10.07 -20.93 -8.09
C ASN A 128 -11.40 -20.62 -8.79
N VAL A 129 -12.49 -20.61 -8.02
CA VAL A 129 -13.87 -20.47 -8.52
C VAL A 129 -14.28 -19.04 -8.86
N CYS A 130 -13.51 -18.04 -8.43
CA CYS A 130 -13.81 -16.63 -8.68
C CYS A 130 -13.47 -16.25 -10.12
N LYS A 131 -14.04 -15.16 -10.63
CA LYS A 131 -13.90 -14.79 -12.06
C LYS A 131 -13.09 -13.52 -12.23
N LYS A 132 -12.14 -13.55 -13.17
CA LYS A 132 -11.36 -12.38 -13.61
C LYS A 132 -12.24 -11.18 -13.99
N SER A 133 -13.38 -11.46 -14.63
CA SER A 133 -14.34 -10.48 -15.15
C SER A 133 -15.10 -9.69 -14.09
N GLU A 134 -15.07 -10.12 -12.81
CA GLU A 134 -15.75 -9.40 -11.73
C GLU A 134 -14.99 -8.12 -11.31
N GLY A 135 -13.71 -8.00 -11.68
CA GLY A 135 -12.92 -6.79 -11.40
C GLY A 135 -12.68 -6.56 -9.90
N ASN A 136 -12.62 -7.63 -9.11
CA ASN A 136 -12.24 -7.56 -7.70
C ASN A 136 -10.77 -7.16 -7.56
N ILE A 137 -10.33 -6.82 -6.34
CA ILE A 137 -8.96 -6.35 -6.06
C ILE A 137 -7.92 -7.35 -6.56
N MET A 138 -8.16 -8.66 -6.44
CA MET A 138 -7.23 -9.70 -6.90
C MET A 138 -7.46 -10.15 -8.36
N SER A 139 -8.23 -9.41 -9.16
CA SER A 139 -8.27 -9.64 -10.61
C SER A 139 -6.89 -9.33 -11.22
N PRO A 140 -6.41 -10.12 -12.20
CA PRO A 140 -5.09 -9.92 -12.82
C PRO A 140 -5.01 -8.67 -13.71
N THR A 141 -6.15 -8.05 -14.00
CA THR A 141 -6.24 -6.76 -14.69
C THR A 141 -6.99 -5.77 -13.82
N LEU A 142 -6.57 -4.51 -13.86
CA LEU A 142 -7.24 -3.39 -13.21
C LEU A 142 -8.55 -3.06 -13.97
N ALA A 143 -9.56 -3.89 -13.76
CA ALA A 143 -10.85 -3.81 -14.43
C ALA A 143 -11.99 -3.32 -13.52
N GLY A 144 -11.68 -2.79 -12.33
CA GLY A 144 -12.60 -2.43 -11.24
C GLY A 144 -14.00 -2.03 -11.71
N HIS A 145 -15.03 -2.69 -11.17
CA HIS A 145 -16.40 -2.54 -11.66
C HIS A 145 -16.96 -1.15 -11.31
N ASN A 146 -17.13 -0.28 -12.31
CA ASN A 146 -17.56 1.12 -12.13
C ASN A 146 -16.68 1.92 -11.15
N GLY A 147 -15.39 1.57 -11.06
CA GLY A 147 -14.45 2.21 -10.13
C GLY A 147 -14.61 1.78 -8.66
N ILE A 148 -15.45 0.77 -8.39
CA ILE A 148 -15.58 0.14 -7.08
C ILE A 148 -14.69 -1.11 -7.07
N PHE A 149 -13.91 -1.25 -6.00
CA PHE A 149 -13.00 -2.38 -5.83
C PHE A 149 -13.33 -3.10 -4.54
N SER A 150 -13.73 -4.36 -4.67
CA SER A 150 -14.06 -5.27 -3.57
C SER A 150 -13.13 -6.47 -3.56
N TRP A 151 -13.01 -7.14 -2.42
CA TRP A 151 -12.38 -8.46 -2.34
C TRP A 151 -13.37 -9.55 -2.75
N SER A 152 -12.88 -10.57 -3.46
CA SER A 152 -13.68 -11.73 -3.85
C SER A 152 -13.88 -12.70 -2.68
N ALA A 153 -14.82 -13.64 -2.83
CA ALA A 153 -14.98 -14.73 -1.87
C ALA A 153 -13.71 -15.60 -1.76
N CYS A 154 -12.93 -15.72 -2.85
CA CYS A 154 -11.67 -16.45 -2.86
C CYS A 154 -10.61 -15.68 -2.07
N SER A 155 -10.47 -14.37 -2.27
CA SER A 155 -9.57 -13.52 -1.48
C SER A 155 -9.84 -13.63 0.02
N ARG A 156 -11.12 -13.53 0.41
CA ARG A 156 -11.56 -13.74 1.81
C ARG A 156 -11.12 -15.10 2.35
N GLN A 157 -11.28 -16.16 1.56
CA GLN A 157 -10.91 -17.51 1.98
C GLN A 157 -9.40 -17.66 2.15
N TYR A 158 -8.59 -17.13 1.24
CA TYR A 158 -7.13 -17.14 1.35
C TYR A 158 -6.67 -16.39 2.60
N LEU A 159 -7.21 -15.20 2.83
CA LEU A 159 -6.87 -14.44 4.02
C LEU A 159 -7.22 -15.19 5.30
N SER A 160 -8.44 -15.72 5.40
CA SER A 160 -8.86 -16.50 6.56
C SER A 160 -7.92 -17.67 6.82
N ARG A 161 -7.50 -18.40 5.79
CA ARG A 161 -6.50 -19.48 5.93
C ARG A 161 -5.15 -18.97 6.44
N PHE A 162 -4.65 -17.85 5.92
CA PHE A 162 -3.39 -17.26 6.36
C PHE A 162 -3.45 -16.81 7.82
N LEU A 163 -4.51 -16.11 8.23
CA LEU A 163 -4.70 -15.63 9.60
C LEU A 163 -4.87 -16.76 10.62
N ASN A 164 -5.33 -17.93 10.20
CA ASN A 164 -5.38 -19.13 11.03
C ASN A 164 -4.07 -19.94 11.05
N SER A 165 -3.02 -19.47 10.35
CA SER A 165 -1.72 -20.14 10.30
C SER A 165 -0.75 -19.57 11.34
N ALA A 166 0.23 -20.38 11.75
CA ALA A 166 1.32 -19.94 12.64
C ALA A 166 2.19 -18.83 12.04
N GLN A 167 2.20 -18.66 10.71
CA GLN A 167 2.95 -17.58 10.06
C GLN A 167 2.39 -16.20 10.43
N SER A 168 1.10 -16.09 10.72
CA SER A 168 0.42 -14.82 11.00
C SER A 168 0.74 -14.22 12.38
N LEU A 169 1.52 -14.91 13.22
CA LEU A 169 1.81 -14.50 14.60
C LEU A 169 2.43 -13.09 14.70
N CYS A 170 3.17 -12.65 13.69
CA CYS A 170 3.76 -11.30 13.70
C CYS A 170 2.72 -10.17 13.62
N LEU A 171 1.47 -10.45 13.27
CA LEU A 171 0.42 -9.43 13.12
C LEU A 171 -0.45 -9.28 14.38
N SER A 172 -0.13 -10.04 15.43
CA SER A 172 -0.95 -10.15 16.64
C SER A 172 -0.62 -9.09 17.69
N ASP A 173 0.56 -8.47 17.62
CA ASP A 173 0.93 -7.38 18.53
C ASP A 173 0.39 -6.03 18.08
N GLU A 174 0.17 -5.15 19.06
CA GLU A 174 -0.22 -3.78 18.78
C GLU A 174 0.95 -2.98 18.20
N PRO A 175 0.69 -2.14 17.17
CA PRO A 175 1.74 -1.41 16.50
C PRO A 175 2.26 -0.32 17.44
N ARG A 176 3.55 -0.39 17.78
CA ARG A 176 4.24 0.67 18.53
C ARG A 176 4.60 1.81 17.58
N ALA A 177 3.63 2.68 17.29
CA ALA A 177 3.85 3.82 16.43
C ALA A 177 4.87 4.78 17.05
N ALA A 178 5.94 5.13 16.31
CA ALA A 178 6.90 6.14 16.77
C ALA A 178 6.24 7.53 16.96
N LYS A 179 5.17 7.80 16.20
CA LYS A 179 4.15 8.86 16.36
C LYS A 179 2.89 8.38 15.64
N GLU A 180 1.70 8.63 16.19
CA GLU A 180 0.43 8.27 15.53
C GLU A 180 0.29 9.04 14.20
N TYR A 181 0.48 8.35 13.07
CA TYR A 181 0.30 8.97 11.76
C TYR A 181 -1.19 9.10 11.48
N ARG A 182 -1.72 10.32 11.59
CA ARG A 182 -3.13 10.60 11.30
C ARG A 182 -3.35 10.61 9.79
N TYR A 183 -4.15 9.66 9.32
CA TYR A 183 -4.60 9.66 7.93
C TYR A 183 -5.41 10.93 7.63
N PRO A 184 -5.29 11.53 6.43
CA PRO A 184 -6.16 12.62 6.03
C PRO A 184 -7.62 12.18 6.06
N GLU A 185 -8.47 12.89 6.80
CA GLU A 185 -9.93 12.65 6.82
C GLU A 185 -10.59 13.12 5.51
N LYS A 186 -9.94 14.04 4.82
CA LYS A 186 -10.41 14.60 3.54
C LYS A 186 -10.27 13.58 2.41
N LEU A 187 -11.27 13.54 1.52
CA LEU A 187 -11.23 12.68 0.34
C LEU A 187 -10.00 12.99 -0.52
N PRO A 188 -9.32 11.98 -1.10
CA PRO A 188 -8.12 12.18 -1.91
C PRO A 188 -8.29 13.23 -3.02
N ALA A 189 -9.46 13.23 -3.67
CA ALA A 189 -9.82 14.20 -4.73
C ALA A 189 -9.84 15.66 -4.26
N SER A 190 -10.07 15.91 -2.97
CA SER A 190 -10.06 17.26 -2.39
C SER A 190 -8.66 17.76 -2.01
N CYS A 191 -7.68 16.85 -1.92
CA CYS A 191 -6.28 17.19 -1.64
C CYS A 191 -5.47 17.40 -2.93
N THR A 192 -5.95 16.91 -4.08
CA THR A 192 -5.33 17.16 -5.39
C THR A 192 -5.84 18.48 -5.97
N THR A 193 -5.08 19.55 -5.82
CA THR A 193 -5.36 20.83 -6.49
C THR A 193 -5.27 20.63 -8.01
N ARG A 194 -6.34 20.97 -8.74
CA ARG A 194 -6.41 20.87 -10.21
C ARG A 194 -5.57 21.99 -10.86
N THR A 195 -4.24 21.91 -10.80
CA THR A 195 -3.38 22.80 -11.59
C THR A 195 -3.32 22.28 -13.03
N ARG A 196 -4.18 22.84 -13.87
CA ARG A 196 -4.21 22.64 -15.32
C ARG A 196 -3.30 23.68 -15.98
N SER A 197 -2.10 23.29 -16.40
CA SER A 197 -1.37 23.95 -17.48
C SER A 197 -0.58 22.91 -18.25
N ALA A 198 -1.08 22.60 -19.44
CA ALA A 198 -0.36 21.80 -20.42
C ALA A 198 0.76 22.65 -21.04
N SER A 199 1.99 22.18 -20.96
CA SER A 199 3.05 22.52 -21.91
C SER A 199 3.97 21.30 -22.02
N GLY A 200 4.10 20.77 -23.23
CA GLY A 200 4.50 19.40 -23.50
C GLY A 200 5.99 19.07 -23.36
N SER A 201 6.27 17.78 -23.21
CA SER A 201 7.23 16.99 -24.01
C SER A 201 7.34 15.58 -23.42
N SER A 202 7.27 14.59 -24.33
CA SER A 202 7.66 13.17 -24.26
C SER A 202 7.27 12.30 -23.05
N GLY A 203 6.47 11.26 -23.33
CA GLY A 203 6.57 9.94 -22.68
C GLY A 203 5.69 9.62 -21.47
N ARG A 204 4.95 10.57 -20.89
CA ARG A 204 4.13 10.28 -19.70
C ARG A 204 2.71 9.83 -20.04
N ARG A 205 2.26 8.73 -19.43
CA ARG A 205 0.83 8.43 -19.34
C ARG A 205 0.13 9.57 -18.54
N PRO A 206 -1.11 9.98 -18.88
CA PRO A 206 -1.63 11.32 -18.55
C PRO A 206 -2.02 11.57 -17.08
N ASN A 207 -1.78 10.64 -16.15
CA ASN A 207 -2.34 10.68 -14.79
C ASN A 207 -1.29 10.71 -13.65
N SER A 208 -0.01 10.94 -13.95
CA SER A 208 1.00 11.13 -12.89
C SER A 208 0.83 12.50 -12.22
N ALA A 209 0.69 12.52 -10.89
CA ALA A 209 0.55 13.76 -10.13
C ALA A 209 1.84 14.61 -10.26
N PRO A 210 1.73 15.94 -10.48
CA PRO A 210 2.87 16.78 -10.83
C PRO A 210 3.88 17.03 -9.70
N TRP A 211 3.64 16.51 -8.48
CA TRP A 211 4.47 16.76 -7.30
C TRP A 211 5.44 15.64 -6.95
N ILE A 212 5.43 14.51 -7.66
CA ILE A 212 6.41 13.42 -7.48
C ILE A 212 7.35 13.43 -8.67
N SER A 213 8.07 14.56 -8.83
CA SER A 213 9.16 14.66 -9.79
C SER A 213 10.44 14.20 -9.10
N ARG A 214 10.94 13.03 -9.50
CA ARG A 214 12.25 12.46 -9.14
C ARG A 214 12.56 12.48 -7.64
N ARG A 215 12.12 11.46 -6.90
CA ARG A 215 12.84 10.84 -5.76
C ARG A 215 12.04 9.67 -5.21
N ILE A 216 12.78 8.60 -4.91
CA ILE A 216 12.33 7.27 -4.53
C ILE A 216 11.64 7.36 -3.15
N SER A 217 10.59 6.57 -2.90
CA SER A 217 9.95 6.55 -1.58
C SER A 217 9.65 5.13 -1.11
N ALA A 218 10.37 4.69 -0.09
CA ALA A 218 10.05 3.47 0.64
C ALA A 218 9.00 3.79 1.74
N ARG A 219 7.98 2.94 1.90
CA ARG A 219 6.99 3.05 2.97
C ARG A 219 6.94 1.75 3.76
N LEU A 220 7.16 1.82 5.07
CA LEU A 220 7.06 0.65 5.95
C LEU A 220 5.66 0.62 6.57
N CYS A 221 4.89 -0.42 6.26
CA CYS A 221 3.54 -0.58 6.77
C CYS A 221 3.51 -1.76 7.75
N GLY A 222 3.17 -1.49 9.01
CA GLY A 222 2.71 -2.53 9.93
C GLY A 222 1.28 -2.95 9.55
N ALA A 223 0.94 -4.20 9.80
CA ALA A 223 -0.43 -4.68 9.66
C ALA A 223 -0.83 -5.34 10.98
N THR A 224 -1.87 -4.82 11.61
CA THR A 224 -2.42 -5.37 12.84
C THR A 224 -3.70 -6.12 12.52
N VAL A 225 -3.80 -7.37 12.95
CA VAL A 225 -5.02 -8.17 12.85
C VAL A 225 -5.67 -8.18 14.23
N LEU A 226 -6.82 -7.52 14.37
CA LEU A 226 -7.62 -7.64 15.58
C LEU A 226 -8.60 -8.80 15.40
N GLY A 227 -8.20 -9.98 15.87
CA GLY A 227 -9.06 -11.17 15.93
C GLY A 227 -9.46 -11.51 17.37
N GLY A 228 -10.70 -11.22 17.75
CA GLY A 228 -11.29 -11.68 19.01
C GLY A 228 -12.44 -10.79 19.49
N SER A 229 -13.62 -11.38 19.67
CA SER A 229 -14.82 -10.74 20.22
C SER A 229 -14.52 -10.02 21.54
N VAL A 230 -14.63 -8.68 21.60
CA VAL A 230 -14.58 -7.92 22.86
C VAL A 230 -15.79 -6.99 22.95
N ARG A 231 -16.57 -7.23 24.01
CA ARG A 231 -17.79 -6.53 24.41
C ARG A 231 -17.54 -5.02 24.62
N PRO A 232 -18.56 -4.16 24.41
CA PRO A 232 -18.40 -2.72 24.58
C PRO A 232 -18.22 -2.42 26.07
N SER A 233 -17.00 -2.08 26.46
CA SER A 233 -16.71 -1.52 27.78
C SER A 233 -16.29 -0.07 27.57
N SER A 234 -17.18 0.82 27.97
CA SER A 234 -17.05 2.26 28.16
C SER A 234 -15.63 2.81 28.22
N CYS A 235 -15.35 3.90 27.49
CA CYS A 235 -14.56 4.98 28.06
C CYS A 235 -14.87 6.34 27.43
N GLN A 236 -14.77 7.37 28.28
CA GLN A 236 -15.44 8.66 28.22
C GLN A 236 -14.95 9.62 27.13
N LEU A 237 -15.87 10.51 26.72
CA LEU A 237 -15.55 11.76 26.04
C LEU A 237 -14.55 12.60 26.86
N LEU A 238 -13.44 12.98 26.24
CA LEU A 238 -12.74 14.21 26.59
C LEU A 238 -12.94 15.23 25.47
N LYS A 239 -13.76 16.25 25.78
CA LYS A 239 -13.89 17.49 24.99
C LYS A 239 -12.52 18.17 24.95
N VAL A 240 -12.06 18.52 23.75
CA VAL A 240 -11.08 19.61 23.56
C VAL A 240 -11.64 20.55 22.50
N GLN A 241 -11.77 21.83 22.87
CA GLN A 241 -12.33 22.90 22.05
C GLN A 241 -11.44 23.21 20.83
N PRO A 242 -12.02 23.72 19.73
CA PRO A 242 -11.25 24.05 18.53
C PRO A 242 -10.54 25.39 18.68
N ALA A 243 -9.25 25.44 18.34
CA ALA A 243 -8.58 26.69 17.99
C ALA A 243 -8.77 26.92 16.48
N ALA A 244 -9.28 28.10 16.12
CA ALA A 244 -9.58 28.52 14.76
C ALA A 244 -8.32 28.68 13.89
N PRO A 245 -8.40 28.49 12.56
CA PRO A 245 -7.29 28.77 11.66
C PRO A 245 -7.23 30.25 11.32
N ILE A 246 -6.03 30.84 11.38
CA ILE A 246 -5.72 32.13 10.74
C ILE A 246 -5.21 31.80 9.34
N CYS A 247 -6.06 31.94 8.33
CA CYS A 247 -5.63 31.99 6.93
C CYS A 247 -5.16 33.40 6.61
N GLY A 248 -3.85 33.56 6.38
CA GLY A 248 -3.28 34.79 5.84
C GLY A 248 -3.69 34.98 4.38
N VAL A 249 -4.40 36.07 4.12
CA VAL A 249 -4.69 36.60 2.78
C VAL A 249 -3.44 37.34 2.31
N ALA A 250 -2.79 36.86 1.25
CA ALA A 250 -1.84 37.69 0.50
C ALA A 250 -2.65 38.40 -0.61
N GLY A 251 -2.88 39.69 -0.40
CA GLY A 251 -3.58 40.56 -1.32
C GLY A 251 -2.82 40.79 -2.62
N ALA A 252 -3.58 40.91 -3.70
CA ALA A 252 -3.15 41.58 -4.92
C ALA A 252 -3.07 43.09 -4.65
N SER A 253 -2.02 43.75 -5.12
CA SER A 253 -1.98 45.21 -5.26
C SER A 253 -0.98 45.58 -6.37
N VAL A 254 -1.58 46.05 -7.47
CA VAL A 254 -1.12 46.95 -8.55
C VAL A 254 0.17 46.62 -9.30
#